data_AF-A0A376UAR8-F1
#
_entry.id   AF-A0A376UAR8-F1
#
_cell.length_a   1.000
_cell.length_b   1.000
_cell.length_c   1.000
_cell.angle_alpha   90.00
_cell.angle_beta   90.00
_cell.angle_gamma   90.00
#
_symmetry.space_group_name_H-M   'P 1'
#
loop_
_entity.id
_entity.type
_entity.pdbx_description
1 polymer ?
#
loop_
_entity_poly.entity_id
_entity_poly.type
_entity_poly.pdbx_seq_one_letter_code
_entity_poly.pdbx_strand_id
1 'polypeptide(L)' 'MLLRQHLDIFSALQKRDGDAVERAMTQHLQEISESVRQIRQENSDWFSEE' A
#
# COMPACT_ATOMS: atom_id res chain seq x y z
N MET A 1 5.60 -7.78 1.35
CA MET A 1 4.55 -8.59 0.68
C MET A 1 3.20 -8.11 1.16
N LEU A 2 2.30 -7.74 0.24
CA LEU A 2 1.04 -7.04 0.55
C LEU A 2 0.19 -7.72 1.65
N LEU A 3 0.02 -9.05 1.60
CA LEU A 3 -0.75 -9.76 2.64
C LEU A 3 -0.16 -9.59 4.05
N ARG A 4 1.18 -9.53 4.16
CA ARG A 4 1.83 -9.31 5.46
C ARG A 4 1.52 -7.91 5.99
N GLN A 5 1.53 -6.90 5.12
CA GLN A 5 1.19 -5.53 5.50
C GLN A 5 -0.28 -5.41 5.97
N HIS A 6 -1.21 -6.12 5.33
CA HIS A 6 -2.60 -6.17 5.80
C HIS A 6 -2.70 -6.73 7.23
N LEU A 7 -1.93 -7.78 7.54
CA LEU A 7 -1.88 -8.34 8.90
C LEU A 7 -1.25 -7.36 9.90
N ASP A 8 -0.26 -6.57 9.48
CA ASP A 8 0.38 -5.57 10.35
C ASP A 8 -0.58 -4.40 10.65
N ILE A 9 -1.34 -3.92 9.66
CA ILE A 9 -2.43 -2.94 9.84
C ILE A 9 -3.49 -3.49 10.80
N PHE A 10 -3.96 -4.72 10.55
CA PHE A 10 -4.96 -5.38 11.40
C PHE A 10 -4.47 -5.52 12.85
N SER A 11 -3.21 -5.93 13.04
CA SER A 11 -2.61 -6.08 14.36
C SER A 11 -2.50 -4.74 15.10
N ALA A 12 -2.18 -3.65 14.40
CA ALA A 12 -2.13 -2.30 14.96
C ALA A 12 -3.54 -1.83 15.39
N LEU A 13 -4.56 -2.09 14.57
CA LEU A 13 -5.96 -1.81 14.90
C LEU A 13 -6.43 -2.58 16.14
N GLN A 14 -6.10 -3.87 16.25
CA GLN A 14 -6.44 -4.68 17.43
C GLN A 14 -5.84 -4.12 18.73
N LYS A 15 -4.64 -3.52 18.64
CA LYS A 15 -3.96 -2.88 19.76
C LYS A 15 -4.46 -1.46 20.06
N ARG A 16 -5.34 -0.91 19.21
CA ARG A 16 -5.81 0.49 19.27
C ARG A 16 -4.65 1.50 19.24
N ASP A 17 -3.57 1.15 18.55
CA ASP A 17 -2.38 1.98 18.42
C ASP A 17 -2.48 2.80 17.13
N GLY A 18 -2.95 4.05 17.26
CA GLY A 18 -3.18 4.95 16.12
C GLY A 18 -1.91 5.24 15.32
N ASP A 19 -0.79 5.47 16.01
CA ASP A 19 0.48 5.77 15.36
C ASP A 19 1.01 4.55 14.59
N ALA A 20 0.82 3.34 15.13
CA ALA A 20 1.18 2.12 14.42
C ALA A 20 0.30 1.86 13.20
N VAL A 21 -0.99 2.20 13.28
CA VAL A 21 -1.91 2.11 12.13
C VAL A 21 -1.45 3.08 11.03
N GLU A 22 -1.17 4.33 11.37
CA GLU A 22 -0.70 5.33 10.42
C GLU A 22 0.57 4.85 9.70
N ARG A 23 1.60 4.43 10.46
CA ARG A 23 2.86 3.93 9.87
C ARG A 23 2.63 2.73 8.95
N ALA A 24 1.83 1.75 9.37
CA ALA A 24 1.56 0.55 8.58
C ALA A 24 0.79 0.88 7.29
N MET A 25 -0.18 1.81 7.37
CA MET A 25 -0.94 2.28 6.22
C MET A 25 -0.09 3.08 5.23
N THR A 26 0.81 3.95 5.72
CA THR A 26 1.73 4.70 4.86
C THR A 26 2.63 3.76 4.06
N GLN A 27 3.23 2.77 4.72
CA GLN A 27 4.07 1.77 4.06
C GLN A 27 3.27 0.95 3.02
N HIS A 28 2.03 0.58 3.35
CA HIS A 28 1.16 -0.16 2.44
C HIS A 28 0.85 0.62 1.16
N LEU A 29 0.48 1.90 1.30
CA LEU A 29 0.17 2.76 0.17
C LEU A 29 1.40 3.07 -0.69
N GLN A 30 2.59 3.18 -0.08
CA GLN A 30 3.85 3.35 -0.82
C GLN A 30 4.13 2.13 -1.71
N GLU A 31 4.06 0.91 -1.17
CA GLU A 31 4.28 -0.32 -1.98
C GLU A 31 3.24 -0.47 -3.11
N ILE A 32 1.98 -0.12 -2.87
CA ILE A 32 0.95 -0.11 -3.92
C ILE A 32 1.29 0.93 -4.99
N SER A 33 1.69 2.14 -4.59
CA SER A 33 2.00 3.22 -5.52
C SER A 33 3.19 2.87 -6.42
N GLU A 34 4.22 2.25 -5.84
CA GLU A 34 5.37 1.74 -6.59
C GLU A 34 4.97 0.64 -7.58
N SER A 35 4.14 -0.31 -7.14
CA SER A 35 3.64 -1.39 -7.99
C SER A 35 2.82 -0.84 -9.17
N VAL A 36 1.90 0.09 -8.92
CA VAL A 36 1.09 0.75 -9.96
C VAL A 36 1.97 1.52 -10.93
N ARG A 37 2.98 2.24 -10.43
CA ARG A 37 3.94 2.97 -11.29
C ARG A 37 4.68 2.02 -12.22
N GLN A 38 5.14 0.88 -11.72
CA GLN A 38 5.82 -0.13 -12.54
C GLN A 38 4.87 -0.71 -13.60
N ILE A 39 3.65 -1.09 -13.20
CA ILE A 39 2.63 -1.62 -14.13
C ILE A 39 2.34 -0.60 -15.24
N ARG A 40 2.27 0.70 -14.92
CA ARG A 40 2.08 1.77 -15.91
C ARG A 40 3.25 1.91 -16.87
N GLN A 41 4.48 1.71 -16.42
CA GLN A 41 5.65 1.73 -17.30
C GLN A 41 5.65 0.53 -18.27
N GLU A 42 5.17 -0.62 -17.82
CA GLU A 42 5.15 -1.85 -18.60
C GLU A 42 3.90 -1.96 -19.52
N ASN A 43 2.79 -1.33 -19.15
CA ASN A 43 1.49 -1.43 -19.83
C ASN A 43 0.86 -0.03 -19.97
N SER A 44 1.59 0.89 -20.60
CA SER A 44 1.21 2.31 -20.67
C SER A 44 -0.15 2.56 -21.33
N ASP A 45 -0.55 1.68 -22.25
CA ASP A 45 -1.83 1.72 -22.97
C ASP A 45 -3.05 1.45 -22.08
N TRP A 46 -2.87 0.83 -20.90
CA TRP A 46 -3.96 0.58 -19.94
C TRP A 46 -4.33 1.82 -19.11
N PHE A 47 -3.50 2.86 -19.14
CA PHE A 47 -3.67 4.06 -18.33
C PHE A 47 -3.92 5.26 -19.24
N SER A 48 -4.97 6.03 -18.95
CA SER A 48 -5.17 7.31 -19.61
C SER A 48 -4.10 8.33 -19.15
N GLU A 49 -3.67 9.18 -20.07
CA GLU A 49 -3.06 10.46 -19.69
C GLU A 49 -4.20 11.35 -19.18
N GLU A 50 -4.17 11.67 -17.88
CA GLU A 50 -5.02 12.71 -17.29
C GLU A 50 -4.43 14.10 -17.59
#